data_AF-A0AAE9JHE1-F1
#
_entry.id   AF-A0AAE9JHE1-F1
#
_cell.length_a   1.000
_cell.length_b   1.000
_cell.length_c   1.000
_cell.angle_alpha   90.00
_cell.angle_beta   90.00
_cell.angle_gamma   90.00
#
_symmetry.space_group_name_H-M   'P 1'
#
loop_
_entity.id
_entity.type
_entity.pdbx_description
1 polymer ?
#
loop_
_entity_poly.entity_id
_entity_poly.type
_entity_poly.pdbx_seq_one_letter_code
_entity_poly.pdbx_strand_id
1 'polypeptide(L)'
;MPSQYIFLFRRHFWKLVLLITVFTFCGLLVSLWSQEPPRRKLEKYNMDVSEKDPTEVYLDIGGGTIQMGRLQKENFTFVEEEDPSFAMTSETCRVESWNKLHSDRIPSPSLHDYWIKNDTSRKDYLYHTSPSPLAAFVHPEHITVTLTAENMFGKKVHCRYFDCKRKELDNVFESVVFPESTVYCGRRVGAKYISITEGKYDIPETPVPIQSRITNGPQHYFTICMSPLYGEEPKFVQIVDLIEYHKLQGATFFHIYIRNVSAYDRILLDDYVRTGEIEVIALNDHYWRADYMWHMAQINDCHMRSVNFAKWTALLDIDERIEMKKDWRIVDFLDTISNPNIINLQFKVQWVLKDTLSPARFENDKQFLDNLVFRKFHNTSRVQDWLQPKSIIRPESIAAMEIHKPTAIYKGLAKIYVSSILGVIRHYRNVEGGALLNNNKRAQEVGPYSTTEIDPNMKFKLSDACIRRVKQVYDTVTYPCDKMQEMYHHHGLNHPCTLQK
;
A
#
# COMPACT_ATOMS: atom_id res chain seq x y z
N MET A 1 -73.62 83.86 -0.70
CA MET A 1 -72.55 84.52 0.06
C MET A 1 -72.31 83.71 1.34
N PRO A 2 -71.08 83.51 1.87
CA PRO A 2 -69.72 83.98 1.48
C PRO A 2 -68.80 82.80 1.05
N SER A 3 -67.70 82.88 0.29
CA SER A 3 -66.41 83.63 0.37
C SER A 3 -65.55 83.35 1.61
N GLN A 4 -64.44 82.60 1.46
CA GLN A 4 -63.07 82.96 1.90
C GLN A 4 -62.05 81.86 1.49
N TYR A 5 -61.19 82.11 0.49
CA TYR A 5 -59.78 82.57 0.59
C TYR A 5 -58.80 81.52 1.18
N ILE A 6 -57.97 80.90 0.32
CA ILE A 6 -56.52 81.18 0.16
C ILE A 6 -55.76 81.11 1.50
N PHE A 7 -54.90 80.09 1.71
CA PHE A 7 -53.59 80.19 2.39
C PHE A 7 -52.98 78.79 2.70
N LEU A 8 -52.61 77.98 1.71
CA LEU A 8 -51.82 76.75 1.99
C LEU A 8 -50.63 76.47 1.06
N PHE A 9 -50.39 77.29 0.04
CA PHE A 9 -49.36 76.98 -0.97
C PHE A 9 -47.92 77.40 -0.63
N ARG A 10 -47.67 78.09 0.50
CA ARG A 10 -46.34 78.65 0.79
C ARG A 10 -45.48 77.83 1.76
N ARG A 11 -46.04 76.86 2.50
CA ARG A 11 -45.30 76.11 3.55
C ARG A 11 -44.79 74.74 3.11
N HIS A 12 -45.34 74.18 2.03
CA HIS A 12 -44.94 72.86 1.50
C HIS A 12 -44.01 72.93 0.29
N PHE A 13 -43.95 74.06 -0.43
CA PHE A 13 -43.09 74.21 -1.60
C PHE A 13 -41.60 74.06 -1.26
N TRP A 14 -41.13 74.73 -0.19
CA TRP A 14 -39.75 74.63 0.26
C TRP A 14 -39.39 73.25 0.81
N LYS A 15 -40.34 72.54 1.45
CA LYS A 15 -40.12 71.17 1.93
C LYS A 15 -40.03 70.18 0.78
N LEU A 16 -40.83 70.37 -0.28
CA LEU A 16 -40.79 69.55 -1.48
C LEU A 16 -39.49 69.78 -2.26
N VAL A 17 -39.06 71.04 -2.40
CA VAL A 17 -37.78 71.39 -3.04
C VAL A 17 -36.60 70.80 -2.25
N LEU A 18 -36.61 70.88 -0.91
CA LEU A 18 -35.56 70.29 -0.08
C LEU A 18 -35.50 68.76 -0.20
N LEU A 19 -36.66 68.10 -0.19
CA LEU A 19 -36.76 66.64 -0.38
C LEU A 19 -36.26 66.22 -1.76
N ILE A 20 -36.66 66.94 -2.82
CA ILE A 20 -36.20 66.66 -4.19
C ILE A 20 -34.68 66.85 -4.27
N THR A 21 -34.13 67.93 -3.70
CA THR A 21 -32.68 68.16 -3.70
C THR A 21 -31.92 67.05 -2.95
N VAL A 22 -32.40 66.60 -1.78
CA VAL A 22 -31.76 65.54 -1.00
C VAL A 22 -31.84 64.19 -1.73
N PHE A 23 -32.98 63.85 -2.36
CA PHE A 23 -33.10 62.63 -3.16
C PHE A 23 -32.25 62.68 -4.42
N THR A 24 -32.15 63.82 -5.11
CA THR A 24 -31.25 63.97 -6.26
C THR A 24 -29.78 63.92 -5.85
N PHE A 25 -29.41 64.50 -4.69
CA PHE A 25 -28.03 64.49 -4.20
C PHE A 25 -27.62 63.12 -3.66
N CYS A 26 -28.52 62.40 -2.98
CA CYS A 26 -28.31 60.99 -2.59
C CYS A 26 -28.28 60.07 -3.82
N GLY A 27 -29.15 60.28 -4.82
CA GLY A 27 -29.13 59.54 -6.08
C GLY A 27 -27.83 59.76 -6.86
N LEU A 28 -27.34 61.00 -6.90
CA LEU A 28 -26.04 61.35 -7.48
C LEU A 28 -24.87 60.74 -6.69
N LEU A 29 -24.89 60.78 -5.35
CA LEU A 29 -23.85 60.17 -4.50
C LEU A 29 -23.81 58.63 -4.62
N VAL A 30 -24.96 57.97 -4.70
CA VAL A 30 -25.06 56.52 -4.95
C VAL A 30 -24.56 56.18 -6.37
N SER A 31 -24.87 57.01 -7.37
CA SER A 31 -24.35 56.83 -8.74
C SER A 31 -22.84 57.09 -8.86
N LEU A 32 -22.27 57.95 -8.01
CA LEU A 32 -20.83 58.20 -7.94
C LEU A 32 -20.08 57.08 -7.21
N TRP A 33 -20.76 56.32 -6.34
CA TRP A 33 -20.17 55.18 -5.62
C TRP A 33 -20.42 53.83 -6.29
N SER A 34 -21.36 53.74 -7.26
CA SER A 34 -21.66 52.52 -8.01
C SER A 34 -20.88 52.40 -9.33
N GLN A 35 -19.93 53.30 -9.60
CA GLN A 35 -19.04 53.12 -10.75
C GLN A 35 -18.00 52.08 -10.39
N GLU A 36 -18.07 50.92 -11.06
CA GLU A 36 -16.99 49.95 -11.00
C GLU A 36 -15.66 50.68 -11.26
N PRO A 37 -14.62 50.43 -10.44
CA PRO A 37 -13.33 51.08 -10.62
C PRO A 37 -12.86 50.88 -12.06
N PRO A 38 -12.17 51.86 -12.65
CA PRO A 38 -11.74 51.71 -14.03
C PRO A 38 -10.79 50.51 -14.14
N ARG A 39 -11.02 49.70 -15.17
CA ARG A 39 -10.34 48.43 -15.42
C ARG A 39 -9.73 48.44 -16.81
N ARG A 40 -8.53 47.86 -16.93
CA ARG A 40 -7.85 47.63 -18.20
C ARG A 40 -7.99 46.18 -18.61
N LYS A 41 -8.57 45.93 -19.78
CA LYS A 41 -8.72 44.57 -20.34
C LYS A 41 -7.37 44.01 -20.82
N LEU A 42 -7.04 42.80 -20.35
CA LEU A 42 -5.99 41.95 -20.88
C LEU A 42 -6.64 40.86 -21.76
N GLU A 43 -6.93 41.23 -23.01
CA GLU A 43 -7.66 40.35 -23.96
C GLU A 43 -7.01 38.98 -24.13
N LYS A 44 -5.68 38.94 -24.11
CA LYS A 44 -4.89 37.70 -24.25
C LYS A 44 -5.22 36.65 -23.18
N TYR A 45 -5.64 37.06 -21.99
CA TYR A 45 -5.92 36.16 -20.85
C TYR A 45 -7.38 36.19 -20.41
N ASN A 46 -8.25 36.83 -21.20
CA ASN A 46 -9.66 37.03 -20.88
C ASN A 46 -9.90 37.52 -19.42
N MET A 47 -9.07 38.47 -18.98
CA MET A 47 -9.16 39.08 -17.66
C MET A 47 -9.09 40.59 -17.76
N ASP A 48 -9.63 41.28 -16.77
CA ASP A 48 -9.51 42.71 -16.57
C ASP A 48 -8.60 42.98 -15.36
N VAL A 49 -7.77 44.02 -15.40
CA VAL A 49 -6.90 44.44 -14.31
C VAL A 49 -7.40 45.77 -13.74
N SER A 50 -7.44 45.91 -12.42
CA SER A 50 -7.75 47.19 -11.76
C SER A 50 -6.71 48.24 -12.13
N GLU A 51 -7.15 49.44 -12.54
CA GLU A 51 -6.23 50.56 -12.78
C GLU A 51 -5.67 51.14 -11.46
N LYS A 52 -6.29 50.82 -10.32
CA LYS A 52 -5.86 51.29 -8.98
C LYS A 52 -4.83 50.36 -8.33
N ASP A 53 -4.99 49.06 -8.52
CA ASP A 53 -4.05 48.05 -8.05
C ASP A 53 -3.80 47.04 -9.18
N PRO A 54 -2.64 47.09 -9.86
CA PRO A 54 -2.36 46.20 -10.98
C PRO A 54 -2.25 44.72 -10.59
N THR A 55 -2.28 44.41 -9.28
CA THR A 55 -2.40 43.03 -8.80
C THR A 55 -3.84 42.56 -8.74
N GLU A 56 -4.84 43.44 -8.66
CA GLU A 56 -6.25 43.03 -8.62
C GLU A 56 -6.76 42.78 -10.03
N VAL A 57 -7.27 41.57 -10.26
CA VAL A 57 -7.79 41.13 -11.55
C VAL A 57 -9.23 40.66 -11.43
N TYR A 58 -9.97 40.76 -12.52
CA TYR A 58 -11.35 40.34 -12.62
C TYR A 58 -11.48 39.44 -13.83
N LEU A 59 -11.94 38.22 -13.63
CA LEU A 59 -12.08 37.24 -14.69
C LEU A 59 -13.31 36.38 -14.45
N ASP A 60 -13.91 35.91 -15.54
CA ASP A 60 -14.91 34.85 -15.47
C ASP A 60 -14.19 33.54 -15.19
N ILE A 61 -14.40 32.98 -13.99
CA ILE A 61 -13.84 31.68 -13.60
C ILE A 61 -14.66 30.50 -14.14
N GLY A 62 -15.68 30.78 -14.96
CA GLY A 62 -16.67 29.84 -15.45
C GLY A 62 -18.07 30.14 -14.91
N GLY A 63 -19.09 29.84 -15.71
CA GLY A 63 -20.49 30.06 -15.34
C GLY A 63 -20.97 31.50 -15.53
N GLY A 64 -20.21 32.35 -16.26
CA GLY A 64 -20.63 33.71 -16.62
C GLY A 64 -20.52 34.72 -15.47
N THR A 65 -19.80 34.39 -14.40
CA THR A 65 -19.69 35.23 -13.21
C THR A 65 -18.28 35.73 -13.02
N ILE A 66 -18.11 37.05 -13.06
CA ILE A 66 -16.83 37.71 -12.84
C ILE A 66 -16.48 37.65 -11.35
N GLN A 67 -15.29 37.14 -11.05
CA GLN A 67 -14.72 37.12 -9.70
C GLN A 67 -13.46 37.97 -9.63
N MET A 68 -13.19 38.53 -8.46
CA MET A 68 -11.94 39.23 -8.19
C MET A 68 -10.88 38.22 -7.76
N GLY A 69 -9.74 38.25 -8.43
CA GLY A 69 -8.52 37.54 -8.09
C GLY A 69 -7.37 38.51 -7.82
N ARG A 70 -6.23 37.97 -7.38
CA ARG A 70 -5.03 38.76 -7.15
C ARG A 70 -3.80 38.10 -7.75
N LEU A 71 -3.06 38.84 -8.54
CA LEU A 71 -1.78 38.48 -9.12
C LEU A 71 -0.67 38.57 -8.05
N GLN A 72 0.37 37.77 -8.22
CA GLN A 72 1.59 37.94 -7.43
C GLN A 72 2.27 39.26 -7.82
N LYS A 73 2.95 39.90 -6.87
CA LYS A 73 3.62 41.20 -7.08
C LYS A 73 4.89 41.12 -7.96
N GLU A 74 5.34 39.92 -8.33
CA GLU A 74 6.63 39.68 -9.01
C GLU A 74 6.44 39.17 -10.46
N ASN A 75 7.55 39.00 -11.20
CA ASN A 75 7.54 38.53 -12.60
C ASN A 75 7.10 37.06 -12.69
N PHE A 76 5.81 36.82 -12.95
CA PHE A 76 5.29 35.50 -13.31
C PHE A 76 4.90 35.45 -14.78
N THR A 77 5.00 34.28 -15.39
CA THR A 77 4.56 34.01 -16.75
C THR A 77 3.13 33.49 -16.75
N PHE A 78 2.30 34.02 -17.62
CA PHE A 78 0.97 33.46 -17.86
C PHE A 78 1.08 32.24 -18.78
N VAL A 79 0.29 31.22 -18.49
CA VAL A 79 0.10 30.06 -19.35
C VAL A 79 -0.97 30.41 -20.39
N GLU A 80 -0.67 30.25 -21.67
CA GLU A 80 -1.59 30.59 -22.77
C GLU A 80 -2.52 29.44 -23.14
N GLU A 81 -2.00 28.21 -23.09
CA GLU A 81 -2.74 26.99 -23.35
C GLU A 81 -2.50 26.02 -22.19
N GLU A 82 -3.55 25.31 -21.79
CA GLU A 82 -3.41 24.25 -20.79
C GLU A 82 -2.42 23.20 -21.30
N ASP A 83 -1.47 22.81 -20.44
CA ASP A 83 -0.56 21.73 -20.75
C ASP A 83 -1.39 20.47 -21.10
N PRO A 84 -1.19 19.86 -22.29
CA PRO A 84 -1.98 18.72 -22.75
C PRO A 84 -2.02 17.53 -21.77
N SER A 85 -1.06 17.45 -20.83
CA SER A 85 -1.07 16.45 -19.77
C SER A 85 -2.12 16.66 -18.68
N PHE A 86 -2.67 17.88 -18.58
CA PHE A 86 -3.76 18.29 -17.68
C PHE A 86 -5.09 18.47 -18.40
N ALA A 87 -5.08 18.66 -19.72
CA ALA A 87 -6.28 18.76 -20.55
C ALA A 87 -7.19 17.53 -20.41
N MET A 88 -8.19 17.61 -19.53
CA MET A 88 -9.12 16.54 -19.20
C MET A 88 -10.50 17.13 -18.90
N THR A 89 -11.56 16.47 -19.37
CA THR A 89 -12.93 16.83 -19.03
C THR A 89 -13.52 15.86 -18.01
N SER A 90 -14.63 16.26 -17.39
CA SER A 90 -15.44 15.38 -16.53
C SER A 90 -16.00 14.16 -17.26
N GLU A 91 -15.86 14.04 -18.59
CA GLU A 91 -16.34 12.96 -19.44
C GLU A 91 -15.23 12.04 -19.97
N THR A 92 -13.99 12.51 -20.02
CA THR A 92 -12.85 11.72 -20.51
C THR A 92 -12.10 10.97 -19.41
N CYS A 93 -11.50 9.82 -19.75
CA CYS A 93 -10.51 9.12 -18.94
C CYS A 93 -9.16 9.13 -19.64
N ARG A 94 -8.09 9.48 -18.92
CA ARG A 94 -6.72 9.34 -19.43
C ARG A 94 -6.35 7.86 -19.55
N VAL A 95 -5.88 7.46 -20.74
CA VAL A 95 -5.42 6.10 -21.03
C VAL A 95 -3.92 6.13 -21.33
N GLU A 96 -3.12 5.53 -20.45
CA GLU A 96 -1.67 5.41 -20.62
C GLU A 96 -1.34 4.56 -21.84
N SER A 97 -0.16 4.77 -22.44
CA SER A 97 0.32 4.01 -23.59
C SER A 97 0.30 2.50 -23.34
N TRP A 98 0.73 2.06 -22.15
CA TRP A 98 0.70 0.65 -21.78
C TRP A 98 -0.72 0.10 -21.65
N ASN A 99 -1.74 0.94 -21.41
CA ASN A 99 -3.13 0.54 -21.22
C ASN A 99 -4.00 0.61 -22.49
N LYS A 100 -3.37 0.71 -23.66
CA LYS A 100 -4.03 0.73 -24.99
C LYS A 100 -4.11 -0.64 -25.67
N LEU A 101 -4.04 -1.73 -24.88
CA LEU A 101 -4.03 -3.09 -25.41
C LEU A 101 -5.30 -3.85 -24.98
N HIS A 102 -5.89 -4.55 -25.95
CA HIS A 102 -6.95 -5.52 -25.74
C HIS A 102 -6.40 -6.93 -25.96
N SER A 103 -6.75 -7.88 -25.10
CA SER A 103 -6.33 -9.28 -25.21
C SER A 103 -7.46 -10.20 -24.79
N ASP A 104 -7.72 -11.24 -25.58
CA ASP A 104 -8.65 -12.33 -25.26
C ASP A 104 -7.91 -13.66 -25.04
N ARG A 105 -6.66 -13.58 -24.57
CA ARG A 105 -5.80 -14.74 -24.29
C ARG A 105 -5.16 -14.61 -22.93
N ILE A 106 -4.94 -15.76 -22.29
CA ILE A 106 -4.14 -15.92 -21.07
C ILE A 106 -2.83 -16.67 -21.40
N PRO A 107 -1.78 -16.54 -20.59
CA PRO A 107 -0.52 -17.24 -20.81
C PRO A 107 -0.67 -18.74 -20.56
N SER A 108 -0.10 -19.56 -21.45
CA SER A 108 0.01 -21.02 -21.28
C SER A 108 -1.29 -21.75 -20.89
N PRO A 109 -2.43 -21.53 -21.58
CA PRO A 109 -3.73 -22.08 -21.18
C PRO A 109 -3.73 -23.61 -21.09
N SER A 110 -2.99 -24.30 -21.98
CA SER A 110 -2.87 -25.75 -21.96
C SER A 110 -2.17 -26.30 -20.71
N LEU A 111 -1.23 -25.54 -20.13
CA LEU A 111 -0.59 -25.92 -18.87
C LEU A 111 -1.52 -25.67 -17.69
N HIS A 112 -2.28 -24.57 -17.69
CA HIS A 112 -3.31 -24.32 -16.69
C HIS A 112 -4.34 -25.45 -16.67
N ASP A 113 -4.87 -25.83 -17.84
CA ASP A 113 -5.80 -26.95 -17.97
C ASP A 113 -5.23 -28.26 -17.43
N TYR A 114 -3.94 -28.53 -17.72
CA TYR A 114 -3.25 -29.72 -17.21
C TYR A 114 -3.15 -29.71 -15.68
N TRP A 115 -2.77 -28.59 -15.08
CA TRP A 115 -2.64 -28.45 -13.63
C TRP A 115 -3.99 -28.48 -12.91
N ILE A 116 -5.03 -27.89 -13.50
CA ILE A 116 -6.41 -27.96 -13.00
C ILE A 116 -6.88 -29.42 -12.98
N LYS A 117 -6.69 -30.17 -14.07
CA LYS A 117 -7.08 -31.58 -14.16
C LYS A 117 -6.35 -32.49 -13.17
N ASN A 118 -5.17 -32.08 -12.71
CA ASN A 118 -4.35 -32.81 -11.74
C ASN A 118 -4.46 -32.26 -10.31
N ASP A 119 -5.46 -31.44 -10.00
CA ASP A 119 -5.68 -30.81 -8.69
C ASP A 119 -4.43 -30.08 -8.13
N THR A 120 -3.57 -29.57 -9.01
CA THR A 120 -2.33 -28.90 -8.61
C THR A 120 -2.66 -27.55 -8.00
N SER A 121 -2.22 -27.31 -6.77
CA SER A 121 -2.50 -26.12 -5.95
C SER A 121 -3.89 -26.03 -5.30
N ARG A 122 -4.75 -27.04 -5.48
CA ARG A 122 -6.09 -27.06 -4.87
C ARG A 122 -6.03 -27.01 -3.34
N LYS A 123 -6.91 -26.20 -2.73
CA LYS A 123 -7.06 -26.08 -1.29
C LYS A 123 -8.54 -26.03 -0.92
N ASP A 124 -8.93 -26.91 -0.01
CA ASP A 124 -10.31 -27.04 0.47
C ASP A 124 -10.41 -26.59 1.96
N TYR A 125 -9.77 -25.48 2.33
CA TYR A 125 -9.61 -25.07 3.73
C TYR A 125 -10.75 -24.20 4.27
N LEU A 126 -11.48 -23.47 3.42
CA LEU A 126 -12.49 -22.51 3.84
C LEU A 126 -13.90 -22.92 3.40
N TYR A 127 -14.91 -22.11 3.74
CA TYR A 127 -16.32 -22.49 3.52
C TYR A 127 -17.02 -21.68 2.44
N HIS A 128 -16.54 -20.47 2.16
CA HIS A 128 -17.21 -19.60 1.21
C HIS A 128 -16.61 -19.76 -0.19
N THR A 129 -17.45 -19.55 -1.20
CA THR A 129 -17.11 -19.79 -2.60
C THR A 129 -17.34 -18.57 -3.47
N SER A 130 -17.63 -17.42 -2.86
CA SER A 130 -17.96 -16.19 -3.56
C SER A 130 -16.67 -15.44 -3.89
N PRO A 131 -16.45 -15.03 -5.16
CA PRO A 131 -15.25 -14.32 -5.53
C PRO A 131 -15.17 -12.97 -4.83
N SER A 132 -14.08 -12.76 -4.09
CA SER A 132 -13.78 -11.47 -3.45
C SER A 132 -12.37 -11.00 -3.85
N PRO A 133 -12.26 -10.02 -4.77
CA PRO A 133 -10.97 -9.53 -5.27
C PRO A 133 -10.14 -8.83 -4.19
N LEU A 134 -8.87 -9.21 -4.06
CA LEU A 134 -7.89 -8.60 -3.16
C LEU A 134 -7.01 -7.57 -3.89
N ALA A 135 -6.39 -7.98 -4.99
CA ALA A 135 -5.53 -7.11 -5.79
C ALA A 135 -5.54 -7.52 -7.28
N ALA A 136 -5.09 -6.61 -8.14
CA ALA A 136 -4.96 -6.87 -9.57
C ALA A 136 -3.67 -6.30 -10.15
N PHE A 137 -3.05 -7.06 -11.05
CA PHE A 137 -1.76 -6.75 -11.65
C PHE A 137 -1.83 -6.93 -13.17
N VAL A 138 -1.55 -5.89 -13.95
CA VAL A 138 -1.50 -5.99 -15.42
C VAL A 138 -0.08 -6.34 -15.87
N HIS A 139 -0.01 -7.41 -16.67
CA HIS A 139 1.18 -7.90 -17.34
C HIS A 139 1.06 -7.63 -18.85
N PRO A 140 2.12 -7.88 -19.66
CA PRO A 140 2.07 -7.60 -21.10
C PRO A 140 0.86 -8.21 -21.83
N GLU A 141 0.45 -9.44 -21.47
CA GLU A 141 -0.58 -10.19 -22.20
C GLU A 141 -1.93 -10.32 -21.47
N HIS A 142 -1.94 -10.18 -20.14
CA HIS A 142 -3.09 -10.49 -19.27
C HIS A 142 -3.11 -9.59 -18.02
N ILE A 143 -4.18 -9.68 -17.25
CA ILE A 143 -4.30 -9.15 -15.90
C ILE A 143 -4.43 -10.34 -14.95
N THR A 144 -3.66 -10.36 -13.87
CA THR A 144 -3.86 -11.33 -12.80
C THR A 144 -4.63 -10.69 -11.67
N VAL A 145 -5.69 -11.36 -11.20
CA VAL A 145 -6.50 -10.93 -10.06
C VAL A 145 -6.36 -11.95 -8.95
N THR A 146 -5.95 -11.50 -7.77
CA THR A 146 -5.85 -12.33 -6.57
C THR A 146 -7.14 -12.19 -5.78
N LEU A 147 -7.59 -13.25 -5.15
CA LEU A 147 -8.82 -13.32 -4.39
C LEU A 147 -8.51 -13.57 -2.91
N THR A 148 -9.36 -13.08 -2.02
CA THR A 148 -9.40 -13.57 -0.63
C THR A 148 -10.15 -14.90 -0.54
N ALA A 149 -11.03 -15.20 -1.50
CA ALA A 149 -11.81 -16.44 -1.56
C ALA A 149 -10.94 -17.67 -1.81
N GLU A 150 -11.31 -18.79 -1.20
CA GLU A 150 -10.72 -20.13 -1.43
C GLU A 150 -11.84 -21.11 -1.83
N ASN A 151 -11.50 -22.38 -2.07
CA ASN A 151 -12.41 -23.40 -2.60
C ASN A 151 -13.09 -22.97 -3.92
N MET A 152 -12.36 -22.20 -4.71
CA MET A 152 -12.80 -21.76 -6.03
C MET A 152 -11.96 -22.37 -7.14
N PHE A 153 -10.91 -23.13 -6.82
CA PHE A 153 -10.08 -23.83 -7.80
C PHE A 153 -10.88 -24.54 -8.90
N GLY A 154 -10.52 -24.26 -10.15
CA GLY A 154 -11.15 -24.85 -11.32
C GLY A 154 -12.56 -24.33 -11.61
N LYS A 155 -13.13 -23.42 -10.80
CA LYS A 155 -14.43 -22.81 -11.10
C LYS A 155 -14.31 -21.78 -12.20
N LYS A 156 -15.33 -21.76 -13.06
CA LYS A 156 -15.50 -20.71 -14.05
C LYS A 156 -15.94 -19.41 -13.39
N VAL A 157 -15.35 -18.32 -13.84
CA VAL A 157 -15.61 -16.97 -13.34
C VAL A 157 -15.54 -15.97 -14.50
N HIS A 158 -15.96 -14.74 -14.24
CA HIS A 158 -16.07 -13.69 -15.22
C HIS A 158 -15.32 -12.44 -14.75
N CYS A 159 -14.38 -11.96 -15.55
CA CYS A 159 -13.66 -10.72 -15.29
C CYS A 159 -14.47 -9.52 -15.77
N ARG A 160 -14.71 -8.57 -14.86
CA ARG A 160 -15.53 -7.36 -15.04
C ARG A 160 -14.61 -6.14 -14.94
N TYR A 161 -14.62 -5.28 -15.96
CA TYR A 161 -13.63 -4.20 -16.10
C TYR A 161 -14.29 -2.84 -15.92
N PHE A 162 -13.58 -1.89 -15.34
CA PHE A 162 -14.09 -0.56 -15.08
C PHE A 162 -13.07 0.51 -15.44
N ASP A 163 -13.55 1.64 -15.95
CA ASP A 163 -12.72 2.79 -16.30
C ASP A 163 -12.28 3.62 -15.10
N CYS A 164 -11.63 4.77 -15.34
CA CYS A 164 -11.15 5.67 -14.30
C CYS A 164 -12.26 6.27 -13.41
N LYS A 165 -13.52 6.22 -13.86
CA LYS A 165 -14.71 6.69 -13.14
C LYS A 165 -15.50 5.56 -12.51
N ARG A 166 -14.94 4.34 -12.54
CA ARG A 166 -15.62 3.11 -12.09
C ARG A 166 -16.88 2.81 -12.89
N LYS A 167 -16.99 3.30 -14.13
CA LYS A 167 -18.04 2.87 -15.06
C LYS A 167 -17.61 1.55 -15.67
N GLU A 168 -18.51 0.57 -15.68
CA GLU A 168 -18.24 -0.73 -16.27
C GLU A 168 -18.00 -0.60 -17.78
N LEU A 169 -16.97 -1.29 -18.26
CA LEU A 169 -16.64 -1.44 -19.67
C LEU A 169 -17.29 -2.69 -20.24
N ASP A 170 -17.73 -2.61 -21.49
CA ASP A 170 -18.23 -3.78 -22.22
C ASP A 170 -17.11 -4.84 -22.42
N ASN A 171 -17.51 -6.06 -22.78
CA ASN A 171 -16.64 -7.23 -23.04
C ASN A 171 -16.12 -7.94 -21.79
N VAL A 172 -17.04 -8.48 -20.98
CA VAL A 172 -16.74 -9.47 -19.94
C VAL A 172 -15.88 -10.62 -20.49
N PHE A 173 -14.88 -11.06 -19.72
CA PHE A 173 -13.99 -12.16 -20.10
C PHE A 173 -14.25 -13.39 -19.22
N GLU A 174 -14.61 -14.53 -19.82
CA GLU A 174 -14.71 -15.81 -19.10
C GLU A 174 -13.30 -16.33 -18.80
N SER A 175 -13.08 -16.77 -17.56
CA SER A 175 -11.83 -17.37 -17.10
C SER A 175 -12.12 -18.48 -16.08
N VAL A 176 -11.04 -19.08 -15.56
CA VAL A 176 -11.07 -20.13 -14.55
C VAL A 176 -10.13 -19.75 -13.42
N VAL A 177 -10.50 -20.07 -12.19
CA VAL A 177 -9.63 -19.86 -11.03
C VAL A 177 -8.49 -20.88 -11.04
N PHE A 178 -7.29 -20.40 -11.34
CA PHE A 178 -6.05 -21.15 -11.28
C PHE A 178 -4.83 -20.20 -11.18
N PRO A 179 -3.87 -20.43 -10.26
CA PRO A 179 -3.95 -21.35 -9.12
C PRO A 179 -5.09 -20.99 -8.15
N GLU A 180 -5.26 -21.72 -7.05
CA GLU A 180 -6.23 -21.35 -6.02
C GLU A 180 -6.16 -19.84 -5.70
N SER A 181 -7.31 -19.20 -5.52
CA SER A 181 -7.42 -17.77 -5.23
C SER A 181 -6.79 -16.82 -6.27
N THR A 182 -6.56 -17.26 -7.51
CA THR A 182 -5.98 -16.42 -8.57
C THR A 182 -6.73 -16.61 -9.89
N VAL A 183 -6.99 -15.51 -10.60
CA VAL A 183 -7.69 -15.51 -11.90
C VAL A 183 -6.85 -14.77 -12.93
N TYR A 184 -6.67 -15.38 -14.10
CA TYR A 184 -6.01 -14.75 -15.24
C TYR A 184 -7.08 -14.19 -16.19
N CYS A 185 -7.09 -12.88 -16.36
CA CYS A 185 -8.06 -12.15 -17.16
C CYS A 185 -7.41 -11.60 -18.44
N GLY A 186 -8.18 -11.53 -19.52
CA GLY A 186 -7.81 -10.77 -20.70
C GLY A 186 -7.61 -9.27 -20.39
N ARG A 187 -7.05 -8.52 -21.34
CA ARG A 187 -6.84 -7.08 -21.19
C ARG A 187 -7.96 -6.30 -21.88
N ARG A 188 -8.35 -5.16 -21.31
CA ARG A 188 -9.31 -4.22 -21.91
C ARG A 188 -8.71 -2.83 -21.93
N VAL A 189 -8.86 -2.15 -23.07
CA VAL A 189 -8.36 -0.78 -23.26
C VAL A 189 -9.00 0.15 -22.24
N GLY A 190 -8.18 0.92 -21.53
CA GLY A 190 -8.65 1.91 -20.57
C GLY A 190 -9.19 1.35 -19.25
N ALA A 191 -9.13 0.03 -19.03
CA ALA A 191 -9.50 -0.55 -17.73
C ALA A 191 -8.53 -0.06 -16.64
N LYS A 192 -9.10 0.47 -15.56
CA LYS A 192 -8.39 0.97 -14.37
C LYS A 192 -8.68 0.15 -13.12
N TYR A 193 -9.86 -0.46 -13.08
CA TYR A 193 -10.27 -1.35 -12.01
C TYR A 193 -10.84 -2.64 -12.60
N ILE A 194 -10.82 -3.71 -11.80
CA ILE A 194 -11.34 -5.01 -12.18
C ILE A 194 -12.05 -5.65 -10.99
N SER A 195 -13.07 -6.45 -11.27
CA SER A 195 -13.77 -7.31 -10.32
C SER A 195 -14.02 -8.68 -10.94
N ILE A 196 -14.40 -9.65 -10.12
CA ILE A 196 -14.62 -11.05 -10.53
C ILE A 196 -16.03 -11.46 -10.09
N THR A 197 -16.78 -12.12 -10.97
CA THR A 197 -18.10 -12.68 -10.67
C THR A 197 -18.19 -14.16 -11.03
N GLU A 198 -19.07 -14.92 -10.36
CA GLU A 198 -19.32 -16.32 -10.76
C GLU A 198 -20.06 -16.35 -12.10
N GLY A 199 -21.19 -15.64 -12.19
CA GLY A 199 -21.99 -15.46 -13.40
C GLY A 199 -21.65 -14.18 -14.16
N LYS A 200 -21.90 -14.19 -15.47
CA LYS A 200 -21.66 -13.03 -16.34
C LYS A 200 -22.47 -11.79 -15.96
N TYR A 201 -23.67 -11.99 -15.42
CA TYR A 201 -24.64 -10.92 -15.12
C TYR A 201 -24.79 -10.67 -13.62
N ASP A 202 -23.97 -11.32 -12.79
CA ASP A 202 -24.01 -11.12 -11.35
C ASP A 202 -23.53 -9.71 -10.99
N ILE A 203 -23.90 -9.27 -9.79
CA ILE A 203 -23.44 -7.99 -9.26
C ILE A 203 -21.97 -8.15 -8.85
N PRO A 204 -21.04 -7.38 -9.45
CA PRO A 204 -19.63 -7.45 -9.08
C PRO A 204 -19.40 -6.90 -7.67
N GLU A 205 -18.47 -7.51 -6.94
CA GLU A 205 -17.91 -6.89 -5.74
C GLU A 205 -17.18 -5.58 -6.10
N THR A 206 -16.86 -4.79 -5.07
CA THR A 206 -16.13 -3.52 -5.22
C THR A 206 -14.86 -3.74 -6.06
N PRO A 207 -14.74 -3.08 -7.23
CA PRO A 207 -13.58 -3.28 -8.09
C PRO A 207 -12.28 -2.78 -7.46
N VAL A 208 -11.23 -3.60 -7.59
CA VAL A 208 -9.87 -3.29 -7.13
C VAL A 208 -9.05 -2.62 -8.23
N PRO A 209 -8.14 -1.70 -7.88
CA PRO A 209 -7.30 -1.02 -8.87
C PRO A 209 -6.34 -1.99 -9.54
N ILE A 210 -6.14 -1.82 -10.85
CA ILE A 210 -5.17 -2.58 -11.63
C ILE A 210 -3.81 -1.89 -11.55
N GLN A 211 -2.84 -2.57 -10.94
CA GLN A 211 -1.46 -2.08 -10.81
C GLN A 211 -0.60 -2.53 -11.99
N SER A 212 0.21 -1.64 -12.55
CA SER A 212 1.06 -1.99 -13.69
C SER A 212 2.31 -2.80 -13.29
N ARG A 213 2.48 -3.96 -13.93
CA ARG A 213 3.71 -4.77 -13.91
C ARG A 213 4.37 -4.81 -15.30
N ILE A 214 4.06 -3.82 -16.14
CA ILE A 214 4.68 -3.61 -17.44
C ILE A 214 5.85 -2.63 -17.25
N THR A 215 7.05 -3.19 -17.06
CA THR A 215 8.29 -2.44 -16.84
C THR A 215 9.42 -3.02 -17.67
N ASN A 216 10.49 -2.24 -17.87
CA ASN A 216 11.72 -2.69 -18.53
C ASN A 216 12.60 -3.50 -17.56
N GLY A 217 12.09 -4.62 -17.06
CA GLY A 217 12.72 -5.45 -16.04
C GLY A 217 12.20 -5.21 -14.62
N PRO A 218 12.68 -5.99 -13.63
CA PRO A 218 12.21 -5.91 -12.26
C PRO A 218 12.66 -4.60 -11.59
N GLN A 219 11.77 -4.02 -10.78
CA GLN A 219 12.04 -2.81 -10.01
C GLN A 219 12.99 -3.08 -8.84
N HIS A 220 12.94 -4.29 -8.29
CA HIS A 220 13.75 -4.72 -7.15
C HIS A 220 14.59 -5.95 -7.50
N TYR A 221 15.82 -5.99 -6.99
CA TYR A 221 16.67 -7.17 -7.16
C TYR A 221 16.22 -8.33 -6.25
N PHE A 222 16.02 -8.02 -4.98
CA PHE A 222 15.63 -8.98 -3.95
C PHE A 222 14.58 -8.36 -3.02
N THR A 223 13.47 -9.07 -2.85
CA THR A 223 12.35 -8.68 -1.99
C THR A 223 11.99 -9.78 -0.99
N ILE A 224 11.36 -9.38 0.11
CA ILE A 224 10.82 -10.31 1.11
C ILE A 224 9.30 -10.25 1.07
N CYS A 225 8.70 -11.43 1.04
CA CYS A 225 7.29 -11.66 1.24
C CYS A 225 7.09 -12.22 2.65
N MET A 226 6.58 -11.40 3.56
CA MET A 226 6.34 -11.82 4.94
C MET A 226 4.92 -12.33 5.10
N SER A 227 4.76 -13.49 5.74
CA SER A 227 3.44 -14.05 6.03
C SER A 227 2.61 -13.18 6.98
N PRO A 228 1.28 -13.42 7.08
CA PRO A 228 0.39 -12.54 7.83
C PRO A 228 0.80 -12.38 9.30
N LEU A 229 0.79 -11.14 9.79
CA LEU A 229 0.94 -10.85 11.22
C LEU A 229 -0.35 -11.18 11.96
N TYR A 230 -0.23 -12.03 12.98
CA TYR A 230 -1.32 -12.42 13.88
C TYR A 230 -0.86 -12.86 15.27
N GLY A 231 -1.84 -13.09 16.14
CA GLY A 231 -1.67 -13.56 17.52
C GLY A 231 -1.28 -12.46 18.50
N GLU A 232 -1.51 -12.73 19.78
CA GLU A 232 -1.45 -11.74 20.87
C GLU A 232 -0.04 -11.25 21.25
N GLU A 233 1.02 -11.97 20.82
CA GLU A 233 2.39 -11.53 21.13
C GLU A 233 2.68 -10.19 20.43
N PRO A 234 3.18 -9.17 21.15
CA PRO A 234 3.65 -7.93 20.53
C PRO A 234 4.74 -8.18 19.49
N LYS A 235 4.64 -7.53 18.32
CA LYS A 235 5.47 -7.89 17.15
C LYS A 235 6.60 -6.92 16.85
N PHE A 236 6.64 -5.72 17.44
CA PHE A 236 7.57 -4.67 17.03
C PHE A 236 9.05 -5.09 17.02
N VAL A 237 9.48 -5.90 18.00
CA VAL A 237 10.85 -6.44 18.06
C VAL A 237 11.14 -7.42 16.92
N GLN A 238 10.18 -8.29 16.58
CA GLN A 238 10.32 -9.25 15.50
C GLN A 238 10.26 -8.58 14.13
N ILE A 239 9.38 -7.57 13.98
CA ILE A 239 9.24 -6.76 12.76
C ILE A 239 10.57 -6.05 12.44
N VAL A 240 11.14 -5.33 13.42
CA VAL A 240 12.40 -4.61 13.20
C VAL A 240 13.57 -5.56 12.96
N ASP A 241 13.62 -6.70 13.67
CA ASP A 241 14.64 -7.73 13.45
C ASP A 241 14.62 -8.27 12.02
N LEU A 242 13.44 -8.69 11.55
CA LEU A 242 13.28 -9.26 10.22
C LEU A 242 13.61 -8.24 9.14
N ILE A 243 13.09 -7.02 9.23
CA ILE A 243 13.28 -6.00 8.19
C ILE A 243 14.75 -5.56 8.14
N GLU A 244 15.33 -5.15 9.28
CA GLU A 244 16.70 -4.61 9.30
C GLU A 244 17.73 -5.70 8.97
N TYR A 245 17.51 -6.96 9.38
CA TYR A 245 18.39 -8.06 8.97
C TYR A 245 18.38 -8.26 7.46
N HIS A 246 17.21 -8.39 6.84
CA HIS A 246 17.16 -8.68 5.42
C HIS A 246 17.59 -7.48 4.57
N LYS A 247 17.45 -6.24 5.07
CA LYS A 247 18.10 -5.05 4.47
C LYS A 247 19.62 -5.18 4.48
N LEU A 248 20.23 -5.59 5.59
CA LEU A 248 21.67 -5.87 5.65
C LEU A 248 22.09 -7.02 4.71
N GLN A 249 21.18 -7.94 4.41
CA GLN A 249 21.36 -9.00 3.41
C GLN A 249 21.09 -8.57 1.95
N GLY A 250 20.70 -7.30 1.72
CA GLY A 250 20.49 -6.71 0.40
C GLY A 250 19.04 -6.71 -0.10
N ALA A 251 18.06 -7.04 0.73
CA ALA A 251 16.65 -6.84 0.39
C ALA A 251 16.33 -5.34 0.28
N THR A 252 15.53 -4.98 -0.72
CA THR A 252 15.21 -3.57 -1.02
C THR A 252 13.74 -3.23 -0.85
N PHE A 253 12.87 -4.24 -0.66
CA PHE A 253 11.45 -4.04 -0.47
C PHE A 253 10.81 -5.22 0.26
N PHE A 254 9.75 -4.96 1.03
CA PHE A 254 9.01 -5.97 1.77
C PHE A 254 7.50 -5.85 1.52
N HIS A 255 6.85 -6.97 1.26
CA HIS A 255 5.39 -7.06 1.32
C HIS A 255 5.00 -7.64 2.69
N ILE A 256 4.27 -6.85 3.47
CA ILE A 256 3.85 -7.19 4.83
C ILE A 256 2.35 -7.32 4.88
N TYR A 257 1.86 -8.50 5.27
CA TYR A 257 0.44 -8.76 5.35
C TYR A 257 -0.03 -8.65 6.79
N ILE A 258 -1.13 -7.94 7.02
CA ILE A 258 -1.72 -7.75 8.36
C ILE A 258 -3.19 -8.16 8.35
N ARG A 259 -3.63 -8.88 9.39
CA ARG A 259 -5.05 -9.07 9.68
C ARG A 259 -5.48 -8.18 10.84
N ASN A 260 -4.80 -8.34 11.97
CA ASN A 260 -4.96 -7.52 13.16
C ASN A 260 -3.57 -7.28 13.77
N VAL A 261 -3.24 -6.01 14.04
CA VAL A 261 -1.97 -5.61 14.65
C VAL A 261 -2.24 -4.53 15.68
N SER A 262 -1.42 -4.48 16.74
CA SER A 262 -1.58 -3.44 17.75
C SER A 262 -1.31 -2.05 17.17
N ALA A 263 -1.92 -1.01 17.75
CA ALA A 263 -1.63 0.37 17.36
C ALA A 263 -0.14 0.71 17.52
N TYR A 264 0.55 0.08 18.48
CA TYR A 264 1.98 0.28 18.70
C TYR A 264 2.80 -0.31 17.54
N ASP A 265 2.55 -1.58 17.17
CA ASP A 265 3.22 -2.21 16.02
C ASP A 265 2.94 -1.46 14.72
N ARG A 266 1.72 -0.91 14.58
CA ARG A 266 1.30 -0.16 13.41
C ARG A 266 2.11 1.12 13.20
N ILE A 267 2.49 1.83 14.26
CA ILE A 267 3.34 3.03 14.17
C ILE A 267 4.69 2.70 13.50
N LEU A 268 5.33 1.59 13.89
CA LEU A 268 6.57 1.14 13.27
C LEU A 268 6.38 0.77 11.79
N LEU A 269 5.32 0.04 11.46
CA LEU A 269 5.01 -0.32 10.08
C LEU A 269 4.76 0.91 9.22
N ASP A 270 3.98 1.89 9.71
CA ASP A 270 3.69 3.12 8.98
C ASP A 270 4.96 3.97 8.78
N ASP A 271 5.93 3.96 9.70
CA ASP A 271 7.23 4.60 9.48
C ASP A 271 8.00 3.97 8.32
N TYR A 272 8.01 2.64 8.22
CA TYR A 272 8.62 1.94 7.09
C TYR A 272 7.88 2.15 5.76
N VAL A 273 6.55 2.29 5.79
CA VAL A 273 5.76 2.68 4.62
C VAL A 273 6.16 4.09 4.18
N ARG A 274 6.27 5.03 5.13
CA ARG A 274 6.66 6.43 4.89
C ARG A 274 8.05 6.55 4.25
N THR A 275 8.98 5.67 4.60
CA THR A 275 10.32 5.64 4.01
C THR A 275 10.41 4.84 2.70
N GLY A 276 9.29 4.27 2.24
CA GLY A 276 9.22 3.53 0.97
C GLY A 276 9.87 2.15 1.00
N GLU A 277 10.09 1.59 2.21
CA GLU A 277 10.80 0.31 2.39
C GLU A 277 9.85 -0.88 2.33
N ILE A 278 8.57 -0.68 2.65
CA ILE A 278 7.56 -1.74 2.70
C ILE A 278 6.24 -1.32 2.06
N GLU A 279 5.44 -2.30 1.65
CA GLU A 279 4.00 -2.19 1.45
C GLU A 279 3.28 -2.99 2.54
N VAL A 280 2.28 -2.38 3.18
CA VAL A 280 1.39 -3.06 4.14
C VAL A 280 0.07 -3.42 3.46
N ILE A 281 -0.23 -4.71 3.39
CA ILE A 281 -1.43 -5.27 2.78
C ILE A 281 -2.38 -5.72 3.90
N ALA A 282 -3.52 -5.05 4.01
CA ALA A 282 -4.57 -5.46 4.96
C ALA A 282 -5.40 -6.60 4.36
N LEU A 283 -5.40 -7.75 5.04
CA LEU A 283 -6.23 -8.89 4.70
C LEU A 283 -7.57 -8.74 5.41
N ASN A 284 -8.63 -8.53 4.63
CA ASN A 284 -9.99 -8.45 5.11
C ASN A 284 -10.95 -9.03 4.07
N ASP A 285 -12.03 -9.62 4.56
CA ASP A 285 -13.06 -10.27 3.76
C ASP A 285 -14.38 -10.19 4.56
N HIS A 286 -15.51 -10.27 3.89
CA HIS A 286 -16.84 -10.35 4.49
C HIS A 286 -17.06 -11.66 5.25
N TYR A 287 -16.26 -12.69 4.94
CA TYR A 287 -16.34 -13.99 5.57
C TYR A 287 -15.32 -14.16 6.70
N TRP A 288 -15.78 -14.76 7.81
CA TRP A 288 -14.92 -15.07 8.94
C TRP A 288 -13.97 -16.23 8.61
N ARG A 289 -12.70 -16.08 9.02
CA ARG A 289 -11.71 -17.17 9.10
C ARG A 289 -10.72 -16.87 10.21
N ALA A 290 -10.12 -17.91 10.78
CA ALA A 290 -9.07 -17.76 11.79
C ALA A 290 -7.81 -17.14 11.18
N ASP A 291 -7.01 -16.43 11.99
CA ASP A 291 -5.89 -15.63 11.47
C ASP A 291 -4.86 -16.43 10.67
N TYR A 292 -4.52 -17.64 11.11
CA TYR A 292 -3.55 -18.50 10.41
C TYR A 292 -4.07 -19.00 9.05
N MET A 293 -5.39 -18.99 8.81
CA MET A 293 -5.98 -19.43 7.54
C MET A 293 -5.74 -18.43 6.41
N TRP A 294 -5.36 -17.19 6.72
CA TRP A 294 -5.03 -16.17 5.71
C TRP A 294 -3.73 -16.44 4.95
N HIS A 295 -2.92 -17.38 5.42
CA HIS A 295 -1.59 -17.65 4.85
C HIS A 295 -1.69 -18.05 3.37
N MET A 296 -2.70 -18.83 2.96
CA MET A 296 -2.83 -19.27 1.56
C MET A 296 -3.14 -18.11 0.61
N ALA A 297 -4.17 -17.31 0.92
CA ALA A 297 -4.49 -16.10 0.15
C ALA A 297 -3.29 -15.14 0.07
N GLN A 298 -2.56 -14.98 1.19
CA GLN A 298 -1.35 -14.15 1.24
C GLN A 298 -0.26 -14.64 0.30
N ILE A 299 0.03 -15.94 0.24
CA ILE A 299 1.08 -16.50 -0.63
C ILE A 299 0.76 -16.26 -2.10
N ASN A 300 -0.49 -16.52 -2.48
CA ASN A 300 -0.96 -16.33 -3.85
C ASN A 300 -0.88 -14.85 -4.25
N ASP A 301 -1.37 -13.96 -3.38
CA ASP A 301 -1.28 -12.51 -3.60
C ASP A 301 0.16 -12.05 -3.74
N CYS A 302 1.02 -12.47 -2.81
CA CYS A 302 2.39 -12.02 -2.76
C CYS A 302 3.24 -12.55 -3.91
N HIS A 303 3.00 -13.78 -4.36
CA HIS A 303 3.59 -14.31 -5.58
C HIS A 303 3.22 -13.39 -6.76
N MET A 304 1.94 -13.14 -6.99
CA MET A 304 1.48 -12.30 -8.11
C MET A 304 1.98 -10.86 -8.02
N ARG A 305 2.01 -10.29 -6.82
CA ARG A 305 2.58 -8.96 -6.55
C ARG A 305 4.06 -8.87 -6.89
N SER A 306 4.78 -9.99 -6.75
CA SER A 306 6.22 -10.07 -7.02
C SER A 306 6.56 -10.32 -8.49
N VAL A 307 5.63 -10.83 -9.30
CA VAL A 307 5.85 -11.07 -10.75
C VAL A 307 6.18 -9.75 -11.46
N ASN A 308 7.35 -9.69 -12.11
CA ASN A 308 7.95 -8.50 -12.74
C ASN A 308 8.21 -7.31 -11.80
N PHE A 309 7.93 -7.44 -10.51
CA PHE A 309 8.29 -6.45 -9.50
C PHE A 309 9.70 -6.73 -8.96
N ALA A 310 10.01 -8.01 -8.71
CA ALA A 310 11.29 -8.45 -8.18
C ALA A 310 11.96 -9.50 -9.07
N LYS A 311 13.30 -9.51 -9.14
CA LYS A 311 14.06 -10.62 -9.75
C LYS A 311 14.03 -11.86 -8.86
N TRP A 312 14.21 -11.66 -7.56
CA TRP A 312 14.18 -12.70 -6.53
C TRP A 312 13.26 -12.30 -5.39
N THR A 313 12.47 -13.26 -4.89
CA THR A 313 11.59 -13.05 -3.74
C THR A 313 11.73 -14.19 -2.75
N ALA A 314 12.00 -13.88 -1.49
CA ALA A 314 11.92 -14.86 -0.41
C ALA A 314 10.51 -14.88 0.19
N LEU A 315 9.96 -16.06 0.47
CA LEU A 315 8.75 -16.20 1.26
C LEU A 315 9.11 -16.67 2.66
N LEU A 316 8.82 -15.85 3.67
CA LEU A 316 9.24 -16.05 5.05
C LEU A 316 8.11 -15.75 6.03
N ASP A 317 8.09 -16.47 7.14
CA ASP A 317 7.31 -16.10 8.32
C ASP A 317 8.04 -15.05 9.16
N ILE A 318 7.32 -14.31 10.00
CA ILE A 318 7.96 -13.34 10.91
C ILE A 318 8.93 -14.00 11.91
N ASP A 319 8.72 -15.28 12.20
CA ASP A 319 9.57 -16.08 13.08
C ASP A 319 10.70 -16.80 12.31
N GLU A 320 10.98 -16.42 11.06
CA GLU A 320 11.98 -17.04 10.20
C GLU A 320 13.04 -16.05 9.69
N ARG A 321 14.29 -16.52 9.62
CA ARG A 321 15.41 -15.76 9.04
C ARG A 321 16.29 -16.64 8.16
N ILE A 322 16.61 -16.16 6.95
CA ILE A 322 17.61 -16.81 6.09
C ILE A 322 19.01 -16.44 6.59
N GLU A 323 19.67 -17.36 7.26
CA GLU A 323 21.03 -17.15 7.78
C GLU A 323 22.08 -17.76 6.85
N MET A 324 22.87 -16.88 6.23
CA MET A 324 24.05 -17.26 5.44
C MET A 324 25.20 -17.67 6.37
N LYS A 325 25.91 -18.75 6.02
CA LYS A 325 27.00 -19.32 6.83
C LYS A 325 28.40 -18.93 6.33
N LYS A 326 28.49 -18.38 5.12
CA LYS A 326 29.70 -17.74 4.60
C LYS A 326 29.61 -16.24 4.83
N ASP A 327 30.72 -15.52 4.65
CA ASP A 327 30.78 -14.05 4.65
C ASP A 327 30.09 -13.42 3.41
N TRP A 328 28.95 -13.96 3.02
CA TRP A 328 28.12 -13.51 1.91
C TRP A 328 26.82 -12.97 2.45
N ARG A 329 26.37 -11.84 1.90
CA ARG A 329 24.96 -11.47 1.97
C ARG A 329 24.15 -12.42 1.08
N ILE A 330 22.83 -12.47 1.29
CA ILE A 330 21.93 -13.22 0.40
C ILE A 330 22.12 -12.78 -1.05
N VAL A 331 22.17 -11.46 -1.32
CA VAL A 331 22.36 -10.96 -2.69
C VAL A 331 23.70 -11.36 -3.30
N ASP A 332 24.78 -11.42 -2.50
CA ASP A 332 26.09 -11.84 -2.99
C ASP A 332 26.06 -13.31 -3.44
N PHE A 333 25.32 -14.17 -2.73
CA PHE A 333 25.07 -15.55 -3.17
C PHE A 333 24.21 -15.59 -4.44
N LEU A 334 23.14 -14.80 -4.51
CA LEU A 334 22.25 -14.76 -5.68
C LEU A 334 22.97 -14.27 -6.94
N ASP A 335 23.95 -13.37 -6.82
CA ASP A 335 24.77 -12.90 -7.93
C ASP A 335 25.64 -13.99 -8.56
N THR A 336 26.00 -15.03 -7.79
CA THR A 336 26.72 -16.21 -8.32
C THR A 336 25.84 -17.09 -9.22
N ILE A 337 24.52 -16.89 -9.21
CA ILE A 337 23.56 -17.72 -9.93
C ILE A 337 23.31 -17.14 -11.32
N SER A 338 24.18 -17.50 -12.26
CA SER A 338 24.08 -17.10 -13.67
C SER A 338 23.12 -17.95 -14.50
N ASN A 339 22.87 -19.21 -14.11
CA ASN A 339 21.98 -20.10 -14.86
C ASN A 339 20.52 -19.64 -14.73
N PRO A 340 19.85 -19.25 -15.83
CA PRO A 340 18.49 -18.72 -15.78
C PRO A 340 17.43 -19.77 -15.42
N ASN A 341 17.75 -21.06 -15.49
CA ASN A 341 16.85 -22.14 -15.10
C ASN A 341 16.81 -22.36 -13.58
N ILE A 342 17.68 -21.73 -12.80
CA ILE A 342 17.60 -21.78 -11.33
C ILE A 342 16.58 -20.75 -10.88
N ILE A 343 15.38 -21.24 -10.54
CA ILE A 343 14.22 -20.39 -10.23
C ILE A 343 13.67 -20.58 -8.80
N ASN A 344 14.10 -21.62 -8.09
CA ASN A 344 13.61 -21.94 -6.74
C ASN A 344 14.74 -22.53 -5.89
N LEU A 345 15.17 -21.78 -4.88
CA LEU A 345 16.23 -22.14 -3.94
C LEU A 345 15.59 -22.47 -2.59
N GLN A 346 15.72 -23.72 -2.16
CA GLN A 346 15.13 -24.19 -0.90
C GLN A 346 16.18 -24.37 0.17
N PHE A 347 15.94 -23.74 1.31
CA PHE A 347 16.81 -23.76 2.47
C PHE A 347 16.28 -24.75 3.51
N LYS A 348 17.19 -25.54 4.10
CA LYS A 348 16.88 -26.39 5.25
C LYS A 348 16.68 -25.54 6.50
N VAL A 349 15.90 -26.06 7.45
CA VAL A 349 15.51 -25.33 8.66
C VAL A 349 16.32 -25.78 9.87
N GLN A 350 16.67 -24.84 10.73
CA GLN A 350 17.14 -25.04 12.10
C GLN A 350 16.18 -24.35 13.05
N TRP A 351 15.61 -25.10 14.00
CA TRP A 351 14.67 -24.55 14.97
C TRP A 351 15.45 -23.89 16.10
N VAL A 352 14.98 -22.73 16.55
CA VAL A 352 15.53 -22.01 17.70
C VAL A 352 14.43 -21.90 18.74
N LEU A 353 14.70 -22.39 19.95
CA LEU A 353 13.70 -22.38 21.02
C LEU A 353 13.54 -20.96 21.58
N LYS A 354 12.29 -20.51 21.61
CA LYS A 354 11.87 -19.24 22.20
C LYS A 354 10.96 -19.53 23.38
N ASP A 355 11.45 -19.26 24.57
CA ASP A 355 10.78 -19.55 25.86
C ASP A 355 10.09 -18.33 26.47
N THR A 356 10.23 -17.16 25.86
CA THR A 356 9.65 -15.90 26.35
C THR A 356 9.04 -15.10 25.21
N LEU A 357 7.99 -14.33 25.53
CA LEU A 357 7.37 -13.40 24.59
C LEU A 357 8.20 -12.12 24.44
N SER A 358 8.04 -11.46 23.30
CA SER A 358 8.61 -10.14 23.03
C SER A 358 7.94 -9.08 23.91
N PRO A 359 8.67 -8.05 24.37
CA PRO A 359 8.09 -6.97 25.15
C PRO A 359 7.04 -6.20 24.33
N ALA A 360 6.08 -5.57 25.01
CA ALA A 360 5.04 -4.79 24.35
C ALA A 360 5.47 -3.40 23.89
N ARG A 361 6.52 -2.84 24.51
CA ARG A 361 7.00 -1.46 24.27
C ARG A 361 8.51 -1.36 24.37
N PHE A 362 9.05 -0.34 23.70
CA PHE A 362 10.39 0.16 23.92
C PHE A 362 10.44 0.98 25.22
N GLU A 363 11.30 0.60 26.16
CA GLU A 363 11.49 1.33 27.42
C GLU A 363 12.85 2.03 27.48
N ASN A 364 13.90 1.35 27.02
CA ASN A 364 15.27 1.86 26.94
C ASN A 364 16.14 0.94 26.08
N ASP A 365 17.32 1.44 25.69
CA ASP A 365 18.26 0.73 24.83
C ASP A 365 18.63 -0.67 25.38
N LYS A 366 18.86 -0.81 26.70
CA LYS A 366 19.23 -2.10 27.31
C LYS A 366 18.10 -3.11 27.21
N GLN A 367 16.89 -2.74 27.61
CA GLN A 367 15.71 -3.60 27.54
C GLN A 367 15.46 -4.08 26.11
N PHE A 368 15.59 -3.19 25.13
CA PHE A 368 15.40 -3.56 23.72
C PHE A 368 16.48 -4.52 23.21
N LEU A 369 17.75 -4.19 23.44
CA LEU A 369 18.89 -5.00 22.97
C LEU A 369 18.91 -6.40 23.63
N ASP A 370 18.49 -6.53 24.88
CA ASP A 370 18.38 -7.82 25.57
C ASP A 370 17.22 -8.67 25.04
N ASN A 371 16.24 -8.07 24.35
CA ASN A 371 15.06 -8.75 23.82
C ASN A 371 15.09 -9.00 22.31
N LEU A 372 16.10 -8.51 21.58
CA LEU A 372 16.29 -8.85 20.17
C LEU A 372 16.43 -10.37 19.99
N VAL A 373 15.68 -10.92 19.04
CA VAL A 373 15.46 -12.36 18.90
C VAL A 373 16.77 -13.13 18.71
N PHE A 374 17.68 -12.64 17.87
CA PHE A 374 19.01 -13.23 17.64
C PHE A 374 19.99 -13.09 18.80
N ARG A 375 19.73 -12.18 19.75
CA ARG A 375 20.58 -11.93 20.91
C ARG A 375 20.13 -12.70 22.15
N LYS A 376 18.85 -13.04 22.22
CA LYS A 376 18.24 -13.70 23.38
C LYS A 376 18.18 -15.21 23.21
N PHE A 377 17.87 -15.69 22.00
CA PHE A 377 17.61 -17.11 21.75
C PHE A 377 18.74 -17.75 20.96
N HIS A 378 19.44 -18.69 21.61
CA HIS A 378 20.62 -19.36 21.07
C HIS A 378 20.44 -20.88 20.94
N ASN A 379 19.46 -21.45 21.63
CA ASN A 379 19.27 -22.88 21.73
C ASN A 379 18.68 -23.43 20.43
N THR A 380 19.53 -24.04 19.60
CA THR A 380 19.21 -24.39 18.22
C THR A 380 19.28 -25.90 17.98
N SER A 381 18.31 -26.45 17.26
CA SER A 381 18.32 -27.83 16.80
C SER A 381 19.43 -28.12 15.77
N ARG A 382 19.67 -29.41 15.51
CA ARG A 382 20.34 -29.84 14.26
C ARG A 382 19.61 -29.30 13.03
N VAL A 383 20.30 -29.22 11.90
CA VAL A 383 19.66 -28.93 10.60
C VAL A 383 18.70 -30.05 10.26
N GLN A 384 17.43 -29.71 10.04
CA GLN A 384 16.39 -30.68 9.72
C GLN A 384 16.38 -31.03 8.23
N ASP A 385 16.13 -32.30 7.93
CA ASP A 385 15.97 -32.75 6.56
C ASP A 385 14.58 -32.41 6.04
N TRP A 386 14.52 -31.35 5.22
CA TRP A 386 13.36 -30.96 4.41
C TRP A 386 12.04 -30.78 5.16
N LEU A 387 12.11 -30.54 6.46
CA LEU A 387 10.96 -30.18 7.28
C LEU A 387 10.66 -28.69 7.08
N GLN A 388 9.51 -28.38 6.48
CA GLN A 388 9.01 -27.01 6.28
C GLN A 388 10.03 -26.04 5.65
N PRO A 389 10.64 -26.39 4.49
CA PRO A 389 11.63 -25.51 3.88
C PRO A 389 11.02 -24.16 3.51
N LYS A 390 11.87 -23.15 3.40
CA LYS A 390 11.51 -21.85 2.80
C LYS A 390 12.36 -21.57 1.59
N SER A 391 11.80 -20.74 0.72
CA SER A 391 12.25 -20.64 -0.66
C SER A 391 12.57 -19.19 -1.03
N ILE A 392 13.67 -19.01 -1.78
CA ILE A 392 13.88 -17.82 -2.61
C ILE A 392 13.53 -18.21 -4.05
N ILE A 393 12.60 -17.49 -4.67
CA ILE A 393 12.05 -17.81 -5.99
C ILE A 393 12.30 -16.71 -7.01
N ARG A 394 12.25 -17.07 -8.29
CA ARG A 394 12.02 -16.14 -9.41
C ARG A 394 10.54 -16.13 -9.76
N PRO A 395 9.80 -15.10 -9.32
CA PRO A 395 8.33 -15.13 -9.32
C PRO A 395 7.73 -15.28 -10.72
N GLU A 396 8.36 -14.75 -11.75
CA GLU A 396 7.90 -14.79 -13.15
C GLU A 396 7.94 -16.19 -13.78
N SER A 397 8.63 -17.14 -13.16
CA SER A 397 8.73 -18.52 -13.64
C SER A 397 7.83 -19.50 -12.88
N ILE A 398 7.17 -19.04 -11.81
CA ILE A 398 6.26 -19.84 -10.98
C ILE A 398 4.82 -19.68 -11.46
N ALA A 399 4.08 -20.80 -11.55
CA ALA A 399 2.67 -20.80 -11.89
C ALA A 399 1.77 -20.90 -10.65
N ALA A 400 2.20 -21.69 -9.65
CA ALA A 400 1.49 -21.85 -8.39
C ALA A 400 2.47 -22.01 -7.23
N MET A 401 2.16 -21.36 -6.10
CA MET A 401 2.98 -21.35 -4.89
C MET A 401 2.22 -21.94 -3.70
N GLU A 402 2.92 -22.63 -2.81
CA GLU A 402 2.44 -23.03 -1.48
C GLU A 402 3.35 -22.46 -0.39
N ILE A 403 2.95 -22.61 0.89
CA ILE A 403 3.65 -22.08 2.08
C ILE A 403 5.16 -22.35 2.07
N HIS A 404 5.57 -23.53 1.61
CA HIS A 404 6.97 -23.95 1.68
C HIS A 404 7.69 -23.96 0.33
N LYS A 405 6.95 -24.08 -0.78
CA LYS A 405 7.52 -24.37 -2.09
C LYS A 405 6.56 -24.09 -3.25
N PRO A 406 7.09 -23.88 -4.47
CA PRO A 406 6.29 -23.97 -5.68
C PRO A 406 5.67 -25.35 -5.87
N THR A 407 4.45 -25.39 -6.38
CA THR A 407 3.75 -26.62 -6.80
C THR A 407 3.64 -26.74 -8.32
N ALA A 408 3.65 -25.61 -9.04
CA ALA A 408 3.69 -25.57 -10.49
C ALA A 408 4.64 -24.48 -10.98
N ILE A 409 5.36 -24.77 -12.07
CA ILE A 409 6.33 -23.86 -12.69
C ILE A 409 6.07 -23.79 -14.20
N TYR A 410 6.24 -22.62 -14.80
CA TYR A 410 6.14 -22.48 -16.26
C TYR A 410 7.41 -22.97 -16.96
N LYS A 411 8.58 -22.73 -16.37
CA LYS A 411 9.89 -23.04 -16.96
C LYS A 411 10.97 -23.11 -15.89
N GLY A 412 12.09 -23.77 -16.18
CA GLY A 412 13.24 -23.87 -15.28
C GLY A 412 13.20 -25.09 -14.37
N LEU A 413 14.08 -25.11 -13.37
CA LEU A 413 14.24 -26.19 -12.42
C LEU A 413 13.31 -25.97 -11.22
N ALA A 414 12.38 -26.91 -11.02
CA ALA A 414 11.36 -26.81 -9.99
C ALA A 414 11.92 -26.73 -8.56
N LYS A 415 13.14 -27.22 -8.34
CA LYS A 415 13.72 -27.31 -6.99
C LYS A 415 15.24 -27.38 -7.04
N ILE A 416 15.89 -26.43 -6.38
CA ILE A 416 17.31 -26.51 -6.04
C ILE A 416 17.47 -26.51 -4.53
N TYR A 417 18.16 -27.51 -4.04
CA TYR A 417 18.45 -27.68 -2.63
C TYR A 417 19.71 -26.90 -2.26
N VAL A 418 19.57 -25.87 -1.44
CA VAL A 418 20.71 -25.11 -0.94
C VAL A 418 21.39 -25.91 0.17
N SER A 419 22.70 -26.14 0.02
CA SER A 419 23.50 -26.80 1.04
C SER A 419 23.48 -25.99 2.34
N SER A 420 23.36 -26.64 3.49
CA SER A 420 23.42 -26.00 4.81
C SER A 420 24.78 -25.36 5.11
N ILE A 421 25.80 -25.68 4.33
CA ILE A 421 27.12 -25.01 4.35
C ILE A 421 27.03 -23.58 3.77
N LEU A 422 26.05 -23.31 2.90
CA LEU A 422 25.83 -21.98 2.33
C LEU A 422 24.87 -21.16 3.18
N GLY A 423 23.74 -21.76 3.57
CA GLY A 423 22.75 -21.07 4.40
C GLY A 423 21.62 -21.99 4.87
N VAL A 424 20.88 -21.52 5.86
CA VAL A 424 19.77 -22.22 6.52
C VAL A 424 18.67 -21.22 6.89
N ILE A 425 17.46 -21.71 7.13
CA ILE A 425 16.41 -20.94 7.80
C ILE A 425 16.55 -21.13 9.30
N ARG A 426 16.72 -20.05 10.06
CA ARG A 426 16.49 -20.05 11.51
C ARG A 426 14.99 -19.87 11.73
N HIS A 427 14.37 -20.85 12.39
CA HIS A 427 12.95 -20.81 12.72
C HIS A 427 12.77 -20.68 14.22
N TYR A 428 12.40 -19.50 14.69
CA TYR A 428 12.16 -19.19 16.09
C TYR A 428 10.81 -19.74 16.52
N ARG A 429 10.79 -20.75 17.39
CA ARG A 429 9.55 -21.42 17.81
C ARG A 429 9.26 -21.16 19.26
N ASN A 430 8.09 -20.58 19.52
CA ASN A 430 7.54 -20.43 20.86
C ASN A 430 7.30 -21.82 21.45
N VAL A 431 7.99 -22.18 22.53
CA VAL A 431 7.79 -23.46 23.22
C VAL A 431 6.64 -23.42 24.22
N GLU A 432 6.19 -22.21 24.58
CA GLU A 432 5.04 -21.96 25.43
C GLU A 432 3.94 -21.26 24.61
N GLY A 433 2.76 -21.87 24.48
CA GLY A 433 1.57 -21.28 23.84
C GLY A 433 1.46 -21.44 22.31
N GLY A 434 0.54 -20.68 21.70
CA GLY A 434 0.23 -20.72 20.26
C GLY A 434 -0.87 -21.70 19.85
N ALA A 435 -1.42 -21.54 18.65
CA ALA A 435 -2.55 -22.33 18.14
C ALA A 435 -2.18 -23.77 17.70
N LEU A 436 -0.88 -24.07 17.54
CA LEU A 436 -0.39 -25.31 16.96
C LEU A 436 0.39 -26.15 17.98
N LEU A 437 -0.31 -26.64 19.02
CA LEU A 437 0.27 -27.44 20.11
C LEU A 437 1.10 -28.65 19.64
N ASN A 438 0.74 -29.26 18.51
CA ASN A 438 1.50 -30.37 17.91
C ASN A 438 2.87 -29.92 17.37
N ASN A 439 3.01 -28.68 16.90
CA ASN A 439 4.29 -28.15 16.46
C ASN A 439 5.23 -27.90 17.65
N ASN A 440 4.68 -27.53 18.81
CA ASN A 440 5.46 -27.36 20.04
C ASN A 440 6.03 -28.69 20.54
N LYS A 441 5.26 -29.79 20.43
CA LYS A 441 5.77 -31.15 20.69
C LYS A 441 6.90 -31.52 19.72
N ARG A 442 6.74 -31.19 18.44
CA ARG A 442 7.77 -31.45 17.42
C ARG A 442 9.08 -30.71 17.69
N ALA A 443 9.04 -29.55 18.33
CA ALA A 443 10.25 -28.86 18.77
C ALA A 443 11.11 -29.75 19.69
N GLN A 444 10.50 -30.61 20.51
CA GLN A 444 11.25 -31.50 21.40
C GLN A 444 11.88 -32.70 20.64
N GLU A 445 11.34 -33.06 19.47
CA GLU A 445 11.78 -34.21 18.67
C GLU A 445 12.91 -33.89 17.68
N VAL A 446 13.08 -32.61 17.33
CA VAL A 446 14.04 -32.17 16.30
C VAL A 446 15.46 -31.93 16.84
N GLY A 447 15.74 -32.28 18.10
CA GLY A 447 17.09 -32.21 18.69
C GLY A 447 18.14 -33.10 17.99
N PRO A 448 19.38 -33.21 18.48
CA PRO A 448 19.89 -32.55 19.67
C PRO A 448 19.98 -31.04 19.47
N TYR A 449 20.04 -30.36 20.60
CA TYR A 449 20.06 -28.92 20.72
C TYR A 449 21.44 -28.44 21.16
N SER A 450 21.92 -27.35 20.56
CA SER A 450 23.19 -26.73 20.91
C SER A 450 23.10 -25.21 20.87
N THR A 451 23.95 -24.56 21.66
CA THR A 451 24.09 -23.10 21.65
C THR A 451 24.73 -22.67 20.35
N THR A 452 24.05 -21.82 19.59
CA THR A 452 24.63 -21.17 18.41
C THR A 452 24.44 -19.66 18.50
N GLU A 453 25.45 -18.93 18.05
CA GLU A 453 25.45 -17.48 17.98
C GLU A 453 25.43 -17.04 16.52
N ILE A 454 24.89 -15.85 16.28
CA ILE A 454 25.09 -15.16 15.00
C ILE A 454 26.55 -14.67 14.92
N ASP A 455 27.08 -14.52 13.70
CA ASP A 455 28.38 -13.91 13.46
C ASP A 455 28.53 -12.59 14.27
N PRO A 456 29.64 -12.36 15.01
CA PRO A 456 29.80 -11.19 15.86
C PRO A 456 29.68 -9.84 15.13
N ASN A 457 30.18 -9.74 13.89
CA ASN A 457 30.09 -8.52 13.10
C ASN A 457 28.64 -8.26 12.66
N MET A 458 27.94 -9.30 12.22
CA MET A 458 26.51 -9.23 11.93
C MET A 458 25.70 -8.91 13.20
N LYS A 459 26.04 -9.50 14.35
CA LYS A 459 25.41 -9.20 15.65
C LYS A 459 25.48 -7.71 15.96
N PHE A 460 26.64 -7.11 15.79
CA PHE A 460 26.85 -5.67 16.00
C PHE A 460 26.02 -4.83 15.02
N LYS A 461 26.17 -5.07 13.71
CA LYS A 461 25.47 -4.31 12.66
C LYS A 461 23.95 -4.38 12.79
N LEU A 462 23.42 -5.57 13.06
CA LEU A 462 21.99 -5.77 13.23
C LEU A 462 21.48 -5.10 14.52
N SER A 463 22.23 -5.21 15.63
CA SER A 463 21.87 -4.52 16.87
C SER A 463 21.78 -3.01 16.68
N ASP A 464 22.77 -2.42 15.99
CA ASP A 464 22.82 -0.99 15.67
C ASP A 464 21.68 -0.56 14.73
N ALA A 465 21.41 -1.32 13.67
CA ALA A 465 20.32 -1.02 12.74
C ALA A 465 18.95 -1.06 13.45
N CYS A 466 18.70 -2.09 14.26
CA CYS A 466 17.45 -2.24 14.99
C CYS A 466 17.24 -1.13 16.02
N ILE A 467 18.26 -0.80 16.83
CA ILE A 467 18.11 0.24 17.85
C ILE A 467 17.93 1.62 17.22
N ARG A 468 18.66 1.94 16.14
CA ARG A 468 18.49 3.22 15.42
C ARG A 468 17.06 3.38 14.91
N ARG A 469 16.51 2.33 14.29
CA ARG A 469 15.12 2.36 13.81
C ARG A 469 14.13 2.58 14.95
N VAL A 470 14.23 1.79 16.02
CA VAL A 470 13.29 1.86 17.14
C VAL A 470 13.34 3.21 17.84
N LYS A 471 14.53 3.80 18.02
CA LYS A 471 14.67 5.15 18.59
C LYS A 471 14.09 6.22 17.68
N GLN A 472 14.31 6.13 16.36
CA GLN A 472 13.71 7.06 15.40
C GLN A 472 12.17 7.10 15.49
N VAL A 473 11.54 5.95 15.78
CA VAL A 473 10.09 5.83 15.83
C VAL A 473 9.52 6.15 17.21
N TYR A 474 10.17 5.66 18.28
CA TYR A 474 9.58 5.65 19.63
C TYR A 474 10.30 6.53 20.65
N ASP A 475 11.57 6.90 20.42
CA ASP A 475 12.33 7.78 21.29
C ASP A 475 12.14 9.24 20.87
N THR A 476 10.88 9.68 20.90
CA THR A 476 10.49 11.05 20.52
C THR A 476 10.83 12.03 21.65
N VAL A 477 11.35 13.20 21.29
CA VAL A 477 11.63 14.28 22.25
C VAL A 477 10.36 14.68 22.98
N THR A 478 10.36 14.56 24.31
CA THR A 478 9.28 15.04 25.15
C THR A 478 9.53 16.49 25.55
N TYR A 479 8.52 17.34 25.42
CA TYR A 479 8.58 18.73 25.86
C TYR A 479 7.78 18.88 27.16
N PRO A 480 8.24 19.71 28.12
CA PRO A 480 7.45 20.00 29.30
C PRO A 480 6.15 20.75 28.93
N CYS A 481 5.14 20.63 29.80
CA CYS A 481 3.76 21.07 29.49
C CYS A 481 3.65 22.56 29.18
N ASP A 482 4.48 23.40 29.80
CA ASP A 482 4.62 24.83 29.53
C ASP A 482 5.07 25.10 28.09
N LYS A 483 6.04 24.36 27.56
CA LYS A 483 6.50 24.46 26.17
C LYS A 483 5.43 24.01 25.19
N MET A 484 4.72 22.93 25.50
CA MET A 484 3.58 22.47 24.67
C MET A 484 2.42 23.49 24.69
N GLN A 485 2.16 24.13 25.83
CA GLN A 485 1.14 25.17 25.96
C GLN A 485 1.49 26.44 25.17
N GLU A 486 2.77 26.84 25.16
CA GLU A 486 3.26 27.97 24.36
C GLU A 486 2.90 27.80 22.88
N MET A 487 3.04 26.58 22.34
CA MET A 487 2.63 26.26 20.97
C MET A 487 1.11 26.39 20.74
N TYR A 488 0.29 25.94 21.70
CA TYR A 488 -1.18 26.00 21.58
C TYR A 488 -1.72 27.42 21.71
N HIS A 489 -1.06 28.28 22.47
CA HIS A 489 -1.42 29.70 22.59
C HIS A 489 -1.37 30.44 21.24
N HIS A 490 -0.48 30.07 20.32
CA HIS A 490 -0.45 30.66 18.96
C HIS A 490 -1.76 30.46 18.19
N HIS A 491 -2.56 29.48 18.58
CA HIS A 491 -3.86 29.17 18.00
C HIS A 491 -5.03 29.55 18.91
N GLY A 492 -4.78 30.22 20.05
CA GLY A 492 -5.80 30.55 21.05
C GLY A 492 -6.40 29.32 21.74
N LEU A 493 -5.67 28.20 21.77
CA LEU A 493 -6.10 26.94 22.35
C LEU A 493 -5.36 26.64 23.66
N ASN A 494 -5.91 25.72 24.46
CA ASN A 494 -5.25 25.15 25.63
C ASN A 494 -4.85 23.69 25.36
N HIS A 495 -3.60 23.37 25.65
CA HIS A 495 -3.07 22.02 25.51
C HIS A 495 -3.70 21.10 26.57
N PRO A 496 -4.11 19.85 26.25
CA PRO A 496 -4.76 18.95 27.20
C PRO A 496 -4.00 18.71 28.52
N CYS A 497 -2.67 18.80 28.50
CA CYS A 497 -1.84 18.66 29.72
C CYS A 497 -2.12 19.74 30.78
N THR A 498 -2.68 20.90 30.41
CA THR A 498 -3.03 21.95 31.39
C THR A 498 -4.34 21.67 32.11
N LEU A 499 -5.15 20.73 31.61
CA LEU A 499 -6.43 20.32 32.19
C LEU A 499 -6.28 19.20 33.24
N GLN A 500 -5.09 18.59 33.35
CA GLN A 500 -4.80 17.51 34.31
C GLN A 500 -4.29 18.03 35.68
N LYS A 501 -4.66 19.25 36.09
CA LYS A 501 -4.31 19.80 37.40
C LYS A 501 -5.34 19.50 38.47
#